data_AF-A0A4R8MIN6-F1
#
_entry.id   AF-A0A4R8MIN6-F1
#
_cell.length_a   1.000
_cell.length_b   1.000
_cell.length_c   1.000
_cell.angle_alpha   90.00
_cell.angle_beta   90.00
_cell.angle_gamma   90.00
#
_symmetry.space_group_name_H-M   'P 1'
#
loop_
_entity.id
_entity.type
_entity.pdbx_description
1 polymer ?
#
loop_
_entity_poly.entity_id
_entity_poly.type
_entity_poly.pdbx_seq_one_letter_code
_entity_poly.pdbx_strand_id
1 'polypeptide(L)'
;MFKKKEKLIRIDHWIRPDTVLSPTISYDRIVEINFLTDDNNYGRILFEKLDSLKICRGEGLPYKSDTYFSWLSRLENSRWLKERYIYESKYYGNTYNFSGNVKEMLSEFNHYVFEFHDEFIEVIASGFWIEKNTESLYKKSLTLNHPFLPINNPKIEKLNHNGIDCEIRINTASINDLTVNARYCSQTLFEFALILDNDKTICHTLSLSYINNRLSATLRDYFGNTKLIFEPNVSLDRITPFIKNYISEVSDRRKY
;
A
#
# COMPACT_ATOMS: atom_id res chain seq x y z
N MET A 1 -22.04 25.51 -9.01
CA MET A 1 -21.40 24.17 -9.09
C MET A 1 -21.84 23.37 -7.87
N PHE A 2 -22.73 22.38 -8.03
CA PHE A 2 -23.22 21.58 -6.89
C PHE A 2 -22.06 20.78 -6.29
N LYS A 3 -21.74 20.96 -5.01
CA LYS A 3 -20.78 20.09 -4.29
C LYS A 3 -21.33 18.66 -4.34
N LYS A 4 -20.61 17.73 -4.98
CA LYS A 4 -20.96 16.30 -4.91
C LYS A 4 -21.06 15.90 -3.44
N LYS A 5 -22.09 15.15 -3.08
CA LYS A 5 -22.29 14.65 -1.72
C LYS A 5 -21.31 13.50 -1.45
N GLU A 6 -20.86 13.39 -0.21
CA GLU A 6 -20.09 12.24 0.24
C GLU A 6 -20.95 10.99 0.20
N LYS A 7 -20.36 9.89 -0.27
CA LYS A 7 -21.06 8.64 -0.53
C LYS A 7 -20.14 7.46 -0.24
N LEU A 8 -20.64 6.49 0.50
CA LEU A 8 -19.93 5.23 0.74
C LEU A 8 -20.10 4.30 -0.44
N ILE A 9 -18.98 3.72 -0.86
CA ILE A 9 -18.90 2.67 -1.85
C ILE A 9 -18.40 1.44 -1.11
N ARG A 10 -19.26 0.42 -1.02
CA ARG A 10 -18.94 -0.87 -0.41
C ARG A 10 -17.73 -1.51 -1.09
N ILE A 11 -16.86 -2.11 -0.29
CA ILE A 11 -15.79 -2.98 -0.75
C ILE A 11 -16.09 -4.39 -0.26
N ASP A 12 -16.23 -5.32 -1.19
CA ASP A 12 -16.41 -6.72 -0.84
C ASP A 12 -15.09 -7.37 -0.48
N HIS A 13 -15.05 -7.99 0.70
CA HIS A 13 -13.90 -8.73 1.19
C HIS A 13 -14.38 -9.99 1.93
N TRP A 14 -13.60 -11.07 1.80
CA TRP A 14 -13.97 -12.40 2.29
C TRP A 14 -13.68 -12.58 3.78
N ILE A 15 -12.64 -11.93 4.31
CA ILE A 15 -12.45 -11.76 5.77
C ILE A 15 -13.49 -10.77 6.25
N ARG A 16 -14.26 -11.11 7.28
CA ARG A 16 -15.28 -10.25 7.88
C ARG A 16 -15.10 -10.19 9.39
N PRO A 17 -15.37 -9.05 10.03
CA PRO A 17 -15.35 -8.95 11.48
C PRO A 17 -16.53 -9.69 12.10
N ASP A 18 -16.35 -10.10 13.34
CA ASP A 18 -17.44 -10.47 14.22
C ASP A 18 -18.44 -9.30 14.32
N THR A 19 -19.73 -9.63 14.39
CA THR A 19 -20.80 -8.63 14.35
C THR A 19 -21.06 -7.92 15.67
N VAL A 20 -20.42 -8.33 16.76
CA VAL A 20 -20.67 -7.87 18.13
C VAL A 20 -19.41 -7.26 18.75
N LEU A 21 -18.24 -7.80 18.45
CA LEU A 21 -17.00 -7.41 19.14
C LEU A 21 -16.30 -6.22 18.50
N SER A 22 -15.94 -5.26 19.35
CA SER A 22 -15.15 -4.08 18.97
C SER A 22 -13.69 -4.47 18.63
N PRO A 23 -13.04 -3.71 17.73
CA PRO A 23 -11.65 -3.93 17.39
C PRO A 23 -10.71 -3.40 18.47
N THR A 24 -9.45 -3.81 18.41
CA THR A 24 -8.34 -3.23 19.17
C THR A 24 -7.40 -2.51 18.21
N ILE A 25 -7.15 -1.22 18.47
CA ILE A 25 -6.27 -0.39 17.65
C ILE A 25 -4.94 -0.21 18.37
N SER A 26 -3.83 -0.47 17.66
CA SER A 26 -2.47 -0.23 18.14
C SER A 26 -1.83 0.92 17.38
N TYR A 27 -1.16 1.82 18.10
CA TYR A 27 -0.41 2.96 17.55
C TYR A 27 1.11 2.84 17.83
N ASP A 28 1.63 1.62 17.84
CA ASP A 28 3.06 1.37 18.04
C ASP A 28 3.87 1.70 16.77
N ARG A 29 4.92 0.92 16.46
CA ARG A 29 5.75 1.12 15.26
C ARG A 29 4.96 1.06 13.95
N ILE A 30 3.92 0.22 13.93
CA ILE A 30 3.00 0.09 12.80
C ILE A 30 1.60 0.24 13.38
N VAL A 31 0.79 1.09 12.75
CA VAL A 31 -0.62 1.24 13.12
C VAL A 31 -1.40 0.05 12.57
N GLU A 32 -2.10 -0.65 13.44
CA GLU A 32 -2.89 -1.84 13.09
C GLU A 32 -4.25 -1.84 13.78
N ILE A 33 -5.27 -2.33 13.07
CA ILE A 33 -6.60 -2.62 13.63
C ILE A 33 -6.72 -4.14 13.74
N ASN A 34 -6.81 -4.66 14.96
CA ASN A 34 -6.98 -6.08 15.23
C ASN A 34 -8.43 -6.36 15.61
N PHE A 35 -9.01 -7.46 15.12
CA PHE A 35 -10.41 -7.79 15.35
C PHE A 35 -10.61 -9.31 15.35
N LEU A 36 -11.70 -9.78 15.96
CA LEU A 36 -12.15 -11.16 15.80
C LEU A 36 -12.99 -11.26 14.52
N THR A 37 -12.85 -12.34 13.78
CA THR A 37 -13.65 -12.59 12.57
C THR A 37 -14.93 -13.34 12.90
N ASP A 38 -15.90 -13.29 11.99
CA ASP A 38 -17.19 -13.99 12.10
C ASP A 38 -17.10 -15.53 12.22
N ASP A 39 -15.95 -16.09 11.87
CA ASP A 39 -15.62 -17.51 12.02
C ASP A 39 -14.63 -17.82 13.15
N ASN A 40 -14.58 -16.96 14.18
CA ASN A 40 -13.76 -17.14 15.39
C ASN A 40 -12.25 -17.22 15.17
N ASN A 41 -11.75 -16.60 14.10
CA ASN A 41 -10.32 -16.38 13.87
C ASN A 41 -9.94 -14.94 14.22
N TYR A 42 -8.68 -14.59 14.04
CA TYR A 42 -8.15 -13.25 14.29
C TYR A 42 -7.83 -12.55 12.97
N GLY A 43 -8.37 -11.35 12.81
CA GLY A 43 -8.11 -10.45 11.70
C GLY A 43 -7.20 -9.30 12.09
N ARG A 44 -6.39 -8.82 11.15
CA ARG A 44 -5.57 -7.61 11.30
C ARG A 44 -5.61 -6.77 10.03
N ILE A 45 -5.81 -5.46 10.18
CA ILE A 45 -5.74 -4.47 9.11
C ILE A 45 -4.49 -3.62 9.29
N LEU A 46 -3.71 -3.50 8.22
CA LEU A 46 -2.50 -2.70 8.14
C LEU A 46 -2.62 -1.73 6.97
N PHE A 47 -1.87 -0.62 7.00
CA PHE A 47 -2.07 0.48 6.06
C PHE A 47 -0.82 0.81 5.26
N GLU A 48 -1.01 1.00 3.96
CA GLU A 48 0.03 1.53 3.08
C GLU A 48 -0.05 3.06 3.11
N LYS A 49 1.08 3.71 3.43
CA LYS A 49 1.19 5.17 3.59
C LYS A 49 0.04 5.76 4.40
N LEU A 50 -0.11 5.32 5.65
CA LEU A 50 -1.13 5.87 6.55
C LEU A 50 -0.87 7.37 6.80
N ASP A 51 -1.84 8.21 6.47
CA ASP A 51 -1.80 9.64 6.77
C ASP A 51 -2.52 9.97 8.07
N SER A 52 -3.76 9.50 8.22
CA SER A 52 -4.58 9.86 9.37
C SER A 52 -5.66 8.84 9.66
N LEU A 53 -6.10 8.81 10.93
CA LEU A 53 -7.08 7.87 11.45
C LEU A 53 -8.01 8.58 12.45
N LYS A 54 -9.30 8.28 12.41
CA LYS A 54 -10.30 8.70 13.40
C LYS A 54 -11.09 7.49 13.88
N ILE A 55 -11.42 7.50 15.17
CA ILE A 55 -12.21 6.46 15.81
C ILE A 55 -13.49 7.13 16.30
N CYS A 56 -14.62 6.57 15.93
CA CYS A 56 -15.93 7.09 16.27
C CYS A 56 -16.75 5.97 16.89
N ARG A 57 -17.48 6.30 17.96
CA ARG A 57 -18.49 5.42 18.55
C ARG A 57 -19.88 5.93 18.16
N GLY A 58 -20.72 5.03 17.66
CA GLY A 58 -22.09 5.29 17.25
C GLY A 58 -22.56 4.31 16.19
N GLU A 59 -23.83 3.94 16.26
CA GLU A 59 -24.46 2.95 15.37
C GLU A 59 -24.72 3.48 13.94
N GLY A 60 -24.66 4.80 13.74
CA GLY A 60 -25.01 5.44 12.47
C GLY A 60 -23.84 6.17 11.82
N LEU A 61 -23.47 5.77 10.60
CA LEU A 61 -22.50 6.52 9.81
C LEU A 61 -23.07 7.88 9.37
N PRO A 62 -22.26 8.95 9.41
CA PRO A 62 -22.68 10.29 8.95
C PRO A 62 -22.71 10.41 7.40
N TYR A 63 -22.72 9.29 6.68
CA TYR A 63 -22.56 9.22 5.24
C TYR A 63 -23.73 8.54 4.57
N LYS A 64 -24.02 8.94 3.32
CA LYS A 64 -24.99 8.23 2.50
C LYS A 64 -24.40 6.92 2.03
N SER A 65 -25.17 5.85 2.15
CA SER A 65 -24.85 4.52 1.64
C SER A 65 -25.96 4.06 0.71
N ASP A 66 -25.60 3.40 -0.39
CA ASP A 66 -26.57 2.70 -1.27
C ASP A 66 -26.87 1.29 -0.75
N THR A 67 -26.12 0.81 0.24
CA THR A 67 -26.22 -0.53 0.81
C THR A 67 -26.64 -0.47 2.27
N TYR A 68 -27.45 -1.43 2.72
CA TYR A 68 -27.94 -1.49 4.10
C TYR A 68 -26.84 -1.66 5.15
N PHE A 69 -25.76 -2.39 4.83
CA PHE A 69 -24.63 -2.60 5.73
C PHE A 69 -23.37 -2.95 4.93
N SER A 70 -22.23 -2.37 5.32
CA SER A 70 -20.93 -2.65 4.71
C SER A 70 -19.80 -2.36 5.69
N TRP A 71 -19.30 -3.42 6.34
CA TRP A 71 -18.20 -3.34 7.30
C TRP A 71 -16.93 -2.68 6.73
N LEU A 72 -16.75 -2.73 5.41
CA LEU A 72 -15.62 -2.11 4.72
C LEU A 72 -16.13 -1.26 3.54
N SER A 73 -15.77 0.02 3.53
CA SER A 73 -16.21 0.96 2.51
C SER A 73 -15.13 1.97 2.15
N ARG A 74 -15.22 2.54 0.95
CA ARG A 74 -14.48 3.75 0.55
C ARG A 74 -15.44 4.93 0.44
N LEU A 75 -15.05 6.09 0.96
CA LEU A 75 -15.80 7.32 0.83
C LEU A 75 -15.43 8.09 -0.45
N GLU A 76 -16.38 8.25 -1.36
CA GLU A 76 -16.26 9.14 -2.51
C GLU A 76 -16.49 10.60 -2.14
N ASN A 77 -15.79 11.49 -2.82
CA ASN A 77 -15.86 12.95 -2.60
C ASN A 77 -15.52 13.36 -1.16
N SER A 78 -14.64 12.60 -0.50
CA SER A 78 -14.20 12.83 0.88
C SER A 78 -13.73 14.28 1.09
N ARG A 79 -14.46 15.01 1.92
CA ARG A 79 -14.10 16.36 2.36
C ARG A 79 -12.86 16.33 3.22
N TRP A 80 -12.77 15.34 4.10
CA TRP A 80 -11.64 15.20 5.00
C TRP A 80 -10.32 14.97 4.25
N LEU A 81 -10.30 14.11 3.22
CA LEU A 81 -9.13 13.92 2.36
C LEU A 81 -8.73 15.23 1.65
N LYS A 82 -9.71 15.98 1.15
CA LYS A 82 -9.47 17.28 0.52
C LYS A 82 -8.91 18.31 1.50
N GLU A 83 -9.42 18.35 2.72
CA GLU A 83 -8.94 19.23 3.79
C GLU A 83 -7.51 18.88 4.20
N ARG A 84 -7.21 17.59 4.38
CA ARG A 84 -5.85 17.09 4.61
C ARG A 84 -4.91 17.54 3.50
N TYR A 85 -5.25 17.31 2.23
CA TYR A 85 -4.44 17.77 1.09
C TYR A 85 -4.19 19.28 1.11
N ILE A 86 -5.21 20.11 1.36
CA ILE A 86 -5.06 21.58 1.39
C ILE A 86 -4.12 22.00 2.52
N TYR A 87 -4.26 21.41 3.70
CA TYR A 87 -3.39 21.67 4.84
C TYR A 87 -1.94 21.28 4.52
N GLU A 88 -1.73 20.03 4.11
CA GLU A 88 -0.40 19.48 3.84
C GLU A 88 0.30 20.22 2.68
N SER A 89 -0.46 20.61 1.65
CA SER A 89 0.07 21.39 0.54
C SER A 89 0.48 22.81 0.94
N LYS A 90 -0.20 23.40 1.93
CA LYS A 90 0.11 24.74 2.42
C LYS A 90 1.37 24.75 3.28
N TYR A 91 1.57 23.74 4.12
CA TYR A 91 2.62 23.75 5.14
C TYR A 91 3.85 22.92 4.79
N TYR A 92 3.72 21.85 4.01
CA TYR A 92 4.83 20.94 3.69
C TYR A 92 5.14 20.89 2.20
N GLY A 93 4.12 20.84 1.33
CA GLY A 93 4.31 20.85 -0.12
C GLY A 93 5.25 19.73 -0.61
N ASN A 94 6.50 20.09 -0.92
CA ASN A 94 7.54 19.17 -1.40
C ASN A 94 8.27 18.40 -0.27
N THR A 95 8.00 18.71 0.99
CA THR A 95 8.48 17.93 2.13
C THR A 95 7.39 17.05 2.72
N TYR A 96 6.26 16.90 2.01
CA TYR A 96 5.20 16.01 2.44
C TYR A 96 5.72 14.59 2.53
N ASN A 97 5.29 13.91 3.60
CA ASN A 97 5.79 12.60 4.00
C ASN A 97 5.67 11.58 2.84
N PHE A 98 6.44 10.48 2.93
CA PHE A 98 6.53 9.38 1.96
C PHE A 98 7.46 9.62 0.76
N SER A 99 7.14 10.53 -0.16
CA SER A 99 7.92 10.71 -1.41
C SER A 99 8.31 12.16 -1.71
N GLY A 100 8.05 13.09 -0.77
CA GLY A 100 8.27 14.52 -0.99
C GLY A 100 7.29 15.13 -1.99
N ASN A 101 6.10 14.54 -2.19
CA ASN A 101 5.11 15.07 -3.12
C ASN A 101 3.67 14.94 -2.59
N VAL A 102 3.14 16.05 -2.05
CA VAL A 102 1.75 16.12 -1.56
C VAL A 102 0.69 15.80 -2.61
N LYS A 103 1.00 15.92 -3.91
CA LYS A 103 0.03 15.59 -4.96
C LYS A 103 -0.34 14.11 -4.97
N GLU A 104 0.47 13.24 -4.38
CA GLU A 104 0.14 11.82 -4.21
C GLU A 104 -1.17 11.63 -3.42
N MET A 105 -1.51 12.53 -2.49
CA MET A 105 -2.79 12.47 -1.76
C MET A 105 -4.01 12.53 -2.68
N LEU A 106 -3.89 13.18 -3.85
CA LEU A 106 -5.00 13.29 -4.79
C LEU A 106 -5.09 12.09 -5.75
N SER A 107 -3.99 11.40 -5.97
CA SER A 107 -3.90 10.34 -6.97
C SER A 107 -3.86 8.94 -6.38
N GLU A 108 -3.29 8.76 -5.18
CA GLU A 108 -3.06 7.46 -4.56
C GLU A 108 -3.92 7.25 -3.31
N PHE A 109 -4.23 8.31 -2.56
CA PHE A 109 -4.91 8.18 -1.28
C PHE A 109 -6.43 8.06 -1.42
N ASN A 110 -7.00 7.26 -0.52
CA ASN A 110 -8.42 7.06 -0.38
C ASN A 110 -8.84 7.29 1.07
N HIS A 111 -10.13 7.57 1.27
CA HIS A 111 -10.74 7.60 2.59
C HIS A 111 -11.51 6.28 2.78
N TYR A 112 -11.02 5.42 3.66
CA TYR A 112 -11.64 4.14 4.02
C TYR A 112 -12.43 4.27 5.32
N VAL A 113 -13.51 3.51 5.41
CA VAL A 113 -14.35 3.38 6.60
C VAL A 113 -14.48 1.90 6.94
N PHE A 114 -14.11 1.54 8.16
CA PHE A 114 -14.20 0.20 8.73
C PHE A 114 -15.24 0.22 9.86
N GLU A 115 -16.36 -0.46 9.69
CA GLU A 115 -17.44 -0.58 10.66
C GLU A 115 -17.29 -1.87 11.48
N PHE A 116 -17.43 -1.75 12.80
CA PHE A 116 -17.40 -2.82 13.78
C PHE A 116 -18.50 -2.58 14.83
N HIS A 117 -19.63 -3.28 14.72
CA HIS A 117 -20.76 -3.13 15.64
C HIS A 117 -21.16 -1.64 15.88
N ASP A 118 -20.94 -1.10 17.09
CA ASP A 118 -21.25 0.27 17.51
C ASP A 118 -20.06 1.23 17.36
N GLU A 119 -19.03 0.84 16.62
CA GLU A 119 -17.83 1.62 16.36
C GLU A 119 -17.50 1.64 14.86
N PHE A 120 -16.93 2.74 14.39
CA PHE A 120 -16.34 2.78 13.07
C PHE A 120 -15.03 3.57 13.09
N ILE A 121 -14.12 3.15 12.22
CA ILE A 121 -12.78 3.69 12.09
C ILE A 121 -12.64 4.25 10.69
N GLU A 122 -12.31 5.53 10.60
CA GLU A 122 -12.07 6.23 9.36
C GLU A 122 -10.57 6.38 9.15
N VAL A 123 -10.10 6.10 7.94
CA VAL A 123 -8.67 6.10 7.62
C VAL A 123 -8.41 6.80 6.30
N ILE A 124 -7.40 7.67 6.27
CA ILE A 124 -6.81 8.17 5.03
C ILE A 124 -5.47 7.47 4.82
N ALA A 125 -5.37 6.69 3.75
CA ALA A 125 -4.19 5.90 3.39
C ALA A 125 -4.14 5.67 1.87
N SER A 126 -2.98 5.30 1.32
CA SER A 126 -2.90 4.87 -0.10
C SER A 126 -3.50 3.49 -0.33
N GLY A 127 -3.51 2.65 0.71
CA GLY A 127 -4.06 1.31 0.65
C GLY A 127 -4.16 0.66 2.03
N PHE A 128 -4.72 -0.53 2.08
CA PHE A 128 -4.78 -1.38 3.26
C PHE A 128 -4.59 -2.85 2.89
N TRP A 129 -4.09 -3.63 3.84
CA TRP A 129 -3.96 -5.07 3.74
C TRP A 129 -4.65 -5.75 4.91
N ILE A 130 -5.34 -6.86 4.66
CA ILE A 130 -6.08 -7.61 5.67
C ILE A 130 -5.51 -9.00 5.79
N GLU A 131 -5.05 -9.34 6.99
CA GLU A 131 -4.57 -10.67 7.35
C GLU A 131 -5.61 -11.40 8.19
N LYS A 132 -5.56 -12.72 8.15
CA LYS A 132 -6.36 -13.62 9.00
C LYS A 132 -5.52 -14.80 9.46
N ASN A 133 -5.68 -15.19 10.72
CA ASN A 133 -4.99 -16.33 11.30
C ASN A 133 -5.83 -16.97 12.42
N THR A 134 -5.63 -18.25 12.68
CA THR A 134 -6.24 -18.97 13.81
C THR A 134 -5.71 -18.52 15.16
N GLU A 135 -4.50 -17.96 15.19
CA GLU A 135 -3.89 -17.36 16.38
C GLU A 135 -3.94 -15.83 16.33
N SER A 136 -3.88 -15.20 17.51
CA SER A 136 -3.88 -13.73 17.63
C SER A 136 -2.71 -13.09 16.89
N LEU A 137 -3.05 -12.15 16.01
CA LEU A 137 -2.11 -11.35 15.22
C LEU A 137 -1.61 -10.09 15.96
N TYR A 138 -2.18 -9.76 17.12
CA TYR A 138 -1.85 -8.55 17.86
C TYR A 138 -0.36 -8.50 18.20
N LYS A 139 0.31 -7.43 17.75
CA LYS A 139 1.77 -7.22 17.94
C LYS A 139 2.65 -8.37 17.42
N LYS A 140 2.13 -9.20 16.50
CA LYS A 140 2.92 -10.24 15.84
C LYS A 140 3.61 -9.69 14.59
N SER A 141 4.64 -10.39 14.13
CA SER A 141 5.25 -10.11 12.83
C SER A 141 4.23 -10.22 11.69
N LEU A 142 4.51 -9.54 10.58
CA LEU A 142 3.73 -9.65 9.36
C LEU A 142 3.79 -11.07 8.80
N THR A 143 2.71 -11.52 8.15
CA THR A 143 2.69 -12.83 7.49
C THR A 143 3.68 -12.88 6.33
N LEU A 144 4.18 -14.07 5.99
CA LEU A 144 5.32 -14.25 5.08
C LEU A 144 5.12 -13.63 3.69
N ASN A 145 3.88 -13.58 3.18
CA ASN A 145 3.55 -13.02 1.87
C ASN A 145 2.94 -11.61 1.97
N HIS A 146 3.14 -10.91 3.10
CA HIS A 146 2.61 -9.57 3.29
C HIS A 146 3.22 -8.59 2.28
N PRO A 147 2.44 -7.69 1.64
CA PRO A 147 2.94 -6.77 0.60
C PRO A 147 4.03 -5.79 1.05
N PHE A 148 4.14 -5.56 2.37
CA PHE A 148 5.19 -4.71 2.96
C PHE A 148 6.51 -5.45 3.24
N LEU A 149 6.55 -6.76 3.03
CA LEU A 149 7.77 -7.54 3.12
C LEU A 149 8.40 -7.72 1.72
N PRO A 150 9.71 -8.00 1.66
CA PRO A 150 10.34 -8.40 0.40
C PRO A 150 9.66 -9.63 -0.21
N ILE A 151 9.76 -9.79 -1.53
CA ILE A 151 9.19 -10.94 -2.24
C ILE A 151 9.67 -12.25 -1.59
N ASN A 152 8.73 -13.06 -1.12
CA ASN A 152 9.00 -14.38 -0.57
C ASN A 152 9.23 -15.40 -1.71
N ASN A 153 10.26 -16.25 -1.58
CA ASN A 153 10.65 -17.26 -2.57
C ASN A 153 10.61 -16.77 -4.04
N PRO A 154 11.35 -15.69 -4.38
CA PRO A 154 11.33 -15.13 -5.72
C PRO A 154 12.03 -16.06 -6.71
N LYS A 155 11.61 -15.99 -7.98
CA LYS A 155 12.49 -16.42 -9.08
C LYS A 155 13.62 -15.39 -9.19
N ILE A 156 14.87 -15.84 -9.18
CA ILE A 156 16.04 -14.96 -9.25
C ILE A 156 16.65 -15.03 -10.65
N GLU A 157 16.79 -13.86 -11.27
CA GLU A 157 17.62 -13.66 -12.46
C GLU A 157 18.82 -12.77 -12.10
N LYS A 158 19.92 -12.93 -12.82
CA LYS A 158 21.15 -12.16 -12.57
C LYS A 158 21.42 -11.21 -13.72
N LEU A 159 21.80 -9.99 -13.37
CA LEU A 159 22.24 -8.95 -14.28
C LEU A 159 23.62 -8.48 -13.83
N ASN A 160 24.63 -8.63 -14.67
CA ASN A 160 25.93 -7.99 -14.47
C ASN A 160 26.05 -6.78 -15.41
N HIS A 161 26.47 -5.64 -14.85
CA HIS A 161 26.74 -4.43 -15.63
C HIS A 161 27.88 -3.64 -14.99
N ASN A 162 28.88 -3.24 -15.78
CA ASN A 162 30.09 -2.53 -15.30
C ASN A 162 30.79 -3.22 -14.10
N GLY A 163 30.80 -4.56 -14.08
CA GLY A 163 31.45 -5.34 -13.03
C GLY A 163 30.67 -5.39 -11.70
N ILE A 164 29.47 -4.82 -11.64
CA ILE A 164 28.58 -4.90 -10.48
C ILE A 164 27.47 -5.90 -10.78
N ASP A 165 27.27 -6.84 -9.87
CA ASP A 165 26.18 -7.82 -9.93
C ASP A 165 24.89 -7.25 -9.34
N CYS A 166 23.78 -7.57 -9.98
CA CYS A 166 22.43 -7.26 -9.54
C CYS A 166 21.56 -8.53 -9.62
N GLU A 167 20.83 -8.82 -8.54
CA GLU A 167 19.77 -9.81 -8.53
C GLU A 167 18.45 -9.15 -8.89
N ILE A 168 17.77 -9.70 -9.89
CA ILE A 168 16.38 -9.38 -10.21
C ILE A 168 15.52 -10.44 -9.54
N ARG A 169 14.78 -10.06 -8.52
CA ARG A 169 13.85 -10.95 -7.81
C ARG A 169 12.47 -10.74 -8.38
N ILE A 170 11.89 -11.82 -8.90
CA ILE A 170 10.62 -11.81 -9.62
C ILE A 170 9.57 -12.48 -8.75
N ASN A 171 8.43 -11.82 -8.57
CA ASN A 171 7.31 -12.37 -7.83
C ASN A 171 6.74 -13.59 -8.57
N THR A 172 6.58 -14.70 -7.86
CA THR A 172 6.10 -15.98 -8.40
C THR A 172 4.58 -16.13 -8.29
N ALA A 173 3.89 -15.24 -7.57
CA ALA A 173 2.44 -15.18 -7.56
C ALA A 173 1.88 -14.87 -8.96
N SER A 174 0.64 -15.30 -9.23
CA SER A 174 0.03 -15.06 -10.53
C SER A 174 -0.22 -13.56 -10.74
N ILE A 175 -0.07 -13.09 -11.98
CA ILE A 175 -0.35 -11.69 -12.31
C ILE A 175 -1.80 -11.29 -12.02
N ASN A 176 -2.73 -12.26 -12.12
CA ASN A 176 -4.13 -12.05 -11.78
C ASN A 176 -4.30 -11.78 -10.29
N ASP A 177 -3.67 -12.58 -9.43
CA ASP A 177 -3.74 -12.39 -7.98
C ASP A 177 -3.12 -11.05 -7.57
N LEU A 178 -1.94 -10.74 -8.12
CA LEU A 178 -1.27 -9.46 -7.87
C LEU A 178 -2.14 -8.28 -8.35
N THR A 179 -2.83 -8.41 -9.49
CA THR A 179 -3.72 -7.37 -10.00
C THR A 179 -4.97 -7.18 -9.13
N VAL A 180 -5.57 -8.27 -8.65
CA VAL A 180 -6.73 -8.22 -7.75
C VAL A 180 -6.32 -7.57 -6.43
N ASN A 181 -5.21 -8.00 -5.86
CA ASN A 181 -4.69 -7.49 -4.58
C ASN A 181 -4.23 -6.02 -4.68
N ALA A 182 -3.71 -5.59 -5.83
CA ALA A 182 -3.32 -4.21 -6.10
C ALA A 182 -4.45 -3.19 -5.94
N ARG A 183 -5.73 -3.63 -5.96
CA ARG A 183 -6.89 -2.78 -5.68
C ARG A 183 -6.93 -2.28 -4.24
N TYR A 184 -6.34 -3.04 -3.31
CA TYR A 184 -6.38 -2.75 -1.88
C TYR A 184 -5.05 -2.19 -1.39
N CYS A 185 -3.93 -2.75 -1.84
CA CYS A 185 -2.58 -2.40 -1.42
C CYS A 185 -1.60 -2.66 -2.54
N SER A 186 -0.55 -1.84 -2.71
CA SER A 186 0.43 -2.11 -3.76
C SER A 186 1.04 -3.52 -3.68
N GLN A 187 1.35 -4.09 -4.84
CA GLN A 187 1.87 -5.46 -4.97
C GLN A 187 3.18 -5.43 -5.76
N THR A 188 4.27 -5.91 -5.14
CA THR A 188 5.59 -5.93 -5.77
C THR A 188 5.66 -6.96 -6.90
N LEU A 189 6.08 -6.53 -8.09
CA LEU A 189 6.36 -7.39 -9.25
C LEU A 189 7.83 -7.81 -9.28
N PHE A 190 8.72 -6.83 -9.14
CA PHE A 190 10.16 -7.02 -9.21
C PHE A 190 10.87 -6.24 -8.12
N GLU A 191 11.93 -6.83 -7.56
CA GLU A 191 12.93 -6.12 -6.77
C GLU A 191 14.28 -6.24 -7.48
N PHE A 192 15.03 -5.15 -7.47
CA PHE A 192 16.39 -5.09 -7.98
C PHE A 192 17.33 -4.91 -6.80
N ALA A 193 18.16 -5.92 -6.53
CA ALA A 193 19.10 -5.90 -5.42
C ALA A 193 20.54 -5.88 -5.93
N LEU A 194 21.27 -4.80 -5.64
CA LEU A 194 22.70 -4.73 -5.94
C LEU A 194 23.47 -5.60 -4.96
N ILE A 195 24.50 -6.27 -5.48
CA ILE A 195 25.47 -7.02 -4.69
C ILE A 195 26.74 -6.17 -4.63
N LEU A 196 27.02 -5.61 -3.46
CA LEU A 196 28.21 -4.81 -3.21
C LEU A 196 28.89 -5.35 -1.95
N ASP A 197 30.18 -5.65 -2.04
CA ASP A 197 30.98 -6.08 -0.88
C ASP A 197 30.35 -7.28 -0.13
N ASN A 198 29.73 -8.21 -0.88
CA ASN A 198 28.94 -9.36 -0.44
C ASN A 198 27.58 -9.06 0.22
N ASP A 199 27.20 -7.79 0.35
CA ASP A 199 25.89 -7.38 0.84
C ASP A 199 24.89 -7.19 -0.31
N LYS A 200 23.65 -7.62 -0.07
CA LYS A 200 22.54 -7.51 -1.01
C LYS A 200 21.58 -6.41 -0.56
N THR A 201 21.54 -5.31 -1.30
CA THR A 201 20.66 -4.18 -0.98
C THR A 201 19.66 -3.94 -2.10
N ILE A 202 18.36 -3.99 -1.79
CA ILE A 202 17.30 -3.61 -2.74
C ILE A 202 17.49 -2.14 -3.07
N CYS A 203 17.76 -1.81 -4.33
CA CYS A 203 17.94 -0.43 -4.78
C CYS A 203 16.70 0.13 -5.49
N HIS A 204 15.89 -0.75 -6.09
CA HIS A 204 14.67 -0.38 -6.78
C HIS A 204 13.61 -1.46 -6.62
N THR A 205 12.35 -1.03 -6.64
CA THR A 205 11.19 -1.92 -6.58
C THR A 205 10.19 -1.49 -7.64
N LEU A 206 9.68 -2.44 -8.44
CA LEU A 206 8.55 -2.22 -9.31
C LEU A 206 7.30 -2.82 -8.67
N SER A 207 6.28 -2.00 -8.42
CA SER A 207 5.03 -2.45 -7.80
C SER A 207 3.80 -2.03 -8.61
N LEU A 208 2.80 -2.91 -8.65
CA LEU A 208 1.45 -2.60 -9.12
C LEU A 208 0.69 -1.82 -8.05
N SER A 209 0.02 -0.75 -8.44
CA SER A 209 -0.87 0.03 -7.57
C SER A 209 -1.90 0.77 -8.41
N TYR A 210 -2.97 1.24 -7.76
CA TYR A 210 -3.95 2.11 -8.42
C TYR A 210 -3.58 3.58 -8.22
N ILE A 211 -3.34 4.27 -9.34
CA ILE A 211 -3.09 5.71 -9.40
C ILE A 211 -4.23 6.34 -10.21
N ASN A 212 -4.94 7.31 -9.65
CA ASN A 212 -6.13 7.93 -10.25
C ASN A 212 -7.18 6.89 -10.69
N ASN A 213 -7.42 5.87 -9.85
CA ASN A 213 -8.28 4.72 -10.14
C ASN A 213 -7.88 3.91 -11.39
N ARG A 214 -6.62 3.99 -11.84
CA ARG A 214 -6.07 3.15 -12.91
C ARG A 214 -4.92 2.32 -12.37
N LEU A 215 -4.93 1.02 -12.68
CA LEU A 215 -3.81 0.16 -12.37
C LEU A 215 -2.56 0.64 -13.13
N SER A 216 -1.43 0.72 -12.47
CA SER A 216 -0.16 1.13 -13.05
C SER A 216 0.99 0.41 -12.37
N ALA A 217 2.09 0.19 -13.10
CA ALA A 217 3.32 -0.34 -12.55
C ALA A 217 4.29 0.82 -12.28
N THR A 218 4.70 0.99 -11.03
CA THR A 218 5.52 2.13 -10.60
C THR A 218 6.89 1.64 -10.18
N LEU A 219 7.94 2.17 -10.78
CA LEU A 219 9.33 1.93 -10.37
C LEU A 219 9.72 2.97 -9.33
N ARG A 220 10.02 2.51 -8.13
CA ARG A 220 10.51 3.33 -7.02
C ARG A 220 11.98 3.05 -6.75
N ASP A 221 12.70 4.06 -6.29
CA ASP A 221 14.06 3.89 -5.76
C ASP A 221 14.06 3.42 -4.30
N TYR A 222 15.26 3.23 -3.75
CA TYR A 222 15.49 2.85 -2.37
C TYR A 222 14.79 3.75 -1.34
N PHE A 223 14.65 5.04 -1.64
CA PHE A 223 14.00 6.01 -0.75
C PHE A 223 12.47 6.07 -0.95
N GLY A 224 11.92 5.24 -1.85
CA GLY A 224 10.49 5.20 -2.16
C GLY A 224 10.05 6.25 -3.19
N ASN A 225 10.98 7.02 -3.76
CA ASN A 225 10.65 8.04 -4.76
C ASN A 225 10.26 7.37 -6.08
N THR A 226 9.15 7.81 -6.65
CA THR A 226 8.73 7.40 -7.98
C THR A 226 9.72 7.88 -9.03
N LYS A 227 10.34 6.94 -9.77
CA LYS A 227 11.19 7.24 -10.92
C LYS A 227 10.41 7.22 -12.22
N LEU A 228 9.61 6.18 -12.40
CA LEU A 228 8.86 5.93 -13.64
C LEU A 228 7.54 5.24 -13.36
N ILE A 229 6.58 5.47 -14.25
CA ILE A 229 5.27 4.82 -14.26
C ILE A 229 5.10 4.17 -15.63
N PHE A 230 4.64 2.92 -15.62
CA PHE A 230 4.41 2.09 -16.79
C PHE A 230 2.98 1.55 -16.81
N GLU A 231 2.58 1.07 -17.98
CA GLU A 231 1.42 0.18 -18.09
C GLU A 231 1.62 -1.09 -17.25
N PRO A 232 0.53 -1.70 -16.71
CA PRO A 232 0.64 -2.83 -15.78
C PRO A 232 1.37 -4.06 -16.29
N ASN A 233 1.40 -4.28 -17.61
CA ASN A 233 2.02 -5.42 -18.28
C ASN A 233 3.46 -5.17 -18.75
N VAL A 234 4.17 -4.23 -18.10
CA VAL A 234 5.56 -3.90 -18.44
C VAL A 234 6.49 -5.12 -18.31
N SER A 235 7.32 -5.34 -19.33
CA SER A 235 8.33 -6.40 -19.33
C SER A 235 9.65 -5.95 -18.68
N LEU A 236 10.43 -6.91 -18.18
CA LEU A 236 11.77 -6.67 -17.63
C LEU A 236 12.70 -5.97 -18.63
N ASP A 237 12.59 -6.28 -19.93
CA ASP A 237 13.40 -5.64 -20.98
C ASP A 237 13.23 -4.13 -21.05
N ARG A 238 12.03 -3.61 -20.73
CA ARG A 238 11.78 -2.16 -20.70
C ARG A 238 12.34 -1.49 -19.46
N ILE A 239 12.52 -2.23 -18.37
CA ILE A 239 12.98 -1.71 -17.07
C ILE A 239 14.51 -1.80 -16.96
N THR A 240 15.09 -2.87 -17.51
CA THR A 240 16.52 -3.18 -17.43
C THR A 240 17.44 -2.01 -17.83
N PRO A 241 17.16 -1.22 -18.88
CA PRO A 241 17.99 -0.05 -19.22
C PRO A 241 18.12 0.96 -18.09
N PHE A 242 17.04 1.21 -17.32
CA PHE A 242 17.05 2.14 -16.19
C PHE A 242 17.91 1.62 -15.04
N ILE A 243 17.82 0.32 -14.76
CA ILE A 243 18.64 -0.34 -13.73
C ILE A 243 20.12 -0.32 -14.13
N LYS A 244 20.45 -0.59 -15.40
CA LYS A 244 21.82 -0.47 -15.92
C LYS A 244 22.38 0.95 -15.82
N ASN A 245 21.56 1.97 -16.08
CA ASN A 245 21.97 3.36 -15.89
C ASN A 245 22.32 3.63 -14.42
N TYR A 246 21.46 3.20 -13.49
CA TYR A 246 21.73 3.33 -12.05
C TYR A 246 23.00 2.58 -11.62
N ILE A 247 23.22 1.35 -12.11
CA ILE A 247 24.45 0.60 -11.85
C ILE A 247 25.69 1.37 -12.35
N SER A 248 25.58 2.04 -13.50
CA SER A 248 26.66 2.86 -14.04
C SER A 248 26.99 4.03 -13.11
N GLU A 249 25.97 4.72 -12.59
CA GLU A 249 26.16 5.79 -11.60
C GLU A 249 26.83 5.29 -10.31
N VAL A 250 26.45 4.11 -9.81
CA VAL A 250 27.08 3.49 -8.64
C VAL A 250 28.53 3.11 -8.92
N SER A 251 28.81 2.52 -10.08
CA SER A 251 30.16 2.16 -10.51
C SER A 251 31.07 3.38 -10.57
N ASP A 252 30.60 4.48 -11.14
CA ASP A 252 31.38 5.71 -11.25
C ASP A 252 31.65 6.35 -9.89
N ARG A 253 30.69 6.34 -8.96
CA ARG A 253 30.89 6.82 -7.58
C ARG A 253 31.93 6.01 -6.80
N ARG A 254 32.13 4.72 -7.13
CA ARG A 254 33.10 3.84 -6.47
C ARG A 254 34.54 3.97 -7.01
N LYS A 255 34.74 4.71 -8.11
CA LYS A 255 36.08 4.99 -8.66
C LYS A 255 36.76 6.18 -7.98
N TYR A 256 36.00 6.98 -7.23
CA TYR A 256 36.46 8.12 -6.43
C TYR A 256 36.48 7.76 -4.95
#